data_AF-I8TPJ7-F1
#
_entry.id   AF-I8TPJ7-F1
#
_cell.length_a   1.000
_cell.length_b   1.000
_cell.length_c   1.000
_cell.angle_alpha   90.00
_cell.angle_beta   90.00
_cell.angle_gamma   90.00
#
_symmetry.space_group_name_H-M   'P 1'
#
loop_
_entity.id
_entity.type
_entity.pdbx_description
1 polymer ?
#
loop_
_entity_poly.entity_id
_entity_poly.type
_entity_poly.pdbx_seq_one_letter_code
_entity_poly.pdbx_strand_id
1 'polypeptide(L)' 'MRIVEQAFRVTTRTSIMKADHPANCIFQIFVKGRLQDKQSYKIDGENINFGFDCLVPGDLVQVFYFIP' A
#
# COMPACT_ATOMS: atom_id res chain seq x y z
N MET A 1 6.57 -7.39 18.33
CA MET A 1 6.57 -6.80 16.99
C MET A 1 6.49 -7.88 15.94
N ARG A 2 5.34 -7.99 15.28
CA ARG A 2 5.07 -8.92 14.18
C ARG A 2 5.07 -8.14 12.87
N ILE A 3 5.77 -8.66 11.86
CA ILE A 3 5.71 -8.15 10.50
C ILE A 3 4.67 -8.97 9.74
N VAL A 4 3.71 -8.30 9.10
CA VAL A 4 2.72 -8.93 8.22
C VAL A 4 2.82 -8.33 6.84
N GLU A 5 2.87 -9.18 5.82
CA GLU A 5 2.93 -8.77 4.42
C GLU A 5 1.54 -8.89 3.78
N GLN A 6 1.17 -7.87 3.03
CA GLN A 6 0.07 -7.90 2.07
C GLN A 6 0.63 -7.62 0.68
N ALA A 7 0.35 -8.48 -0.29
CA ALA A 7 0.76 -8.30 -1.68
C ALA A 7 -0.45 -8.28 -2.59
N PHE A 8 -0.51 -7.30 -3.48
CA PHE A 8 -1.59 -7.14 -4.45
C PHE A 8 -1.00 -6.90 -5.83
N ARG A 9 -1.53 -7.63 -6.82
CA ARG A 9 -1.24 -7.40 -8.23
C ARG A 9 -2.33 -6.52 -8.84
N VAL A 10 -1.92 -5.40 -9.40
CA VAL A 10 -2.82 -4.45 -10.03
C VAL A 10 -3.36 -5.06 -11.32
N THR A 11 -4.68 -5.24 -11.40
CA THR A 11 -5.38 -5.81 -12.56
C THR A 11 -6.07 -4.74 -13.39
N THR A 12 -6.54 -3.68 -12.75
CA THR A 12 -7.12 -2.49 -13.38
C THR A 12 -6.39 -1.25 -12.87
N ARG A 13 -6.29 -0.24 -13.73
CA ARG A 13 -5.65 1.04 -13.38
C ARG A 13 -6.38 1.65 -12.18
N THR A 14 -5.63 2.00 -11.15
CA THR A 14 -6.17 2.52 -9.89
C THR A 14 -5.15 3.41 -9.19
N SER A 15 -5.62 4.22 -8.25
CA SER A 15 -4.78 4.93 -7.28
C SER A 15 -5.09 4.50 -5.84
N ILE A 16 -5.96 3.50 -5.67
CA ILE A 16 -6.52 3.10 -4.39
C ILE A 16 -6.34 1.60 -4.20
N MET A 17 -5.87 1.21 -3.02
CA MET A 17 -5.74 -0.17 -2.56
C MET A 17 -6.42 -0.32 -1.20
N LYS A 18 -7.08 -1.45 -0.95
CA LYS A 18 -7.59 -1.77 0.38
C LYS A 18 -6.47 -2.26 1.29
N ALA A 19 -6.34 -1.67 2.47
CA ALA A 19 -5.48 -2.16 3.54
C ALA A 19 -6.18 -3.31 4.28
N ASP A 20 -5.49 -4.44 4.41
CA ASP A 20 -6.02 -5.61 5.13
C ASP A 20 -5.76 -5.54 6.64
N HIS A 21 -4.99 -4.53 7.09
CA HIS A 21 -4.60 -4.34 8.48
C HIS A 21 -4.86 -2.90 8.97
N PRO A 22 -4.89 -2.68 10.30
CA PRO A 22 -5.19 -1.37 10.87
C PRO A 22 -4.27 -0.28 10.33
N ALA A 23 -4.85 0.75 9.73
CA ALA A 23 -4.09 1.84 9.13
C ALA A 23 -3.40 2.76 10.16
N ASN A 24 -3.65 2.54 11.46
CA ASN A 24 -2.95 3.18 12.57
C ASN A 24 -1.61 2.50 12.93
N CYS A 25 -1.29 1.33 12.36
CA CYS A 25 0.02 0.71 12.49
C CYS A 25 1.09 1.47 11.68
N ILE A 26 2.37 1.21 12.00
CA ILE A 26 3.49 1.61 11.13
C ILE A 26 3.51 0.63 9.96
N PHE A 27 3.67 1.11 8.73
CA PHE A 27 3.84 0.25 7.56
C PHE A 27 4.72 0.90 6.50
N GLN A 28 5.24 0.07 5.61
CA GLN A 28 6.03 0.48 4.44
C GLN A 28 5.40 -0.10 3.18
N ILE A 29 5.40 0.68 2.09
CA ILE A 29 4.83 0.25 0.81
C ILE A 29 5.92 0.19 -0.25
N PHE A 30 5.93 -0.89 -1.02
CA PHE A 30 6.78 -1.08 -2.18
C PHE A 30 5.92 -1.25 -3.44
N VAL A 31 6.14 -0.39 -4.42
CA VAL A 31 5.47 -0.43 -5.73
C VAL A 31 6.54 -0.63 -6.80
N LYS A 32 6.58 -1.79 -7.45
CA LYS A 32 7.48 -2.09 -8.60
C LYS A 32 8.82 -1.35 -8.58
N GLY A 33 9.69 -1.69 -7.62
CA GLY A 33 11.03 -1.10 -7.52
C GLY A 33 11.10 0.28 -6.87
N ARG A 34 9.98 0.87 -6.45
CA ARG A 34 9.91 2.15 -5.75
C ARG A 34 9.39 1.94 -4.34
N LEU A 35 10.24 2.22 -3.36
CA LEU A 35 9.84 2.33 -1.97
C LEU A 35 9.12 3.67 -1.77
N GLN A 36 7.93 3.65 -1.18
CA GLN A 36 7.15 4.83 -0.87
C GLN A 36 7.00 4.96 0.64
N ASP A 37 7.12 6.19 1.15
CA ASP A 37 6.94 6.50 2.56
C ASP A 37 5.50 6.89 2.87
N LYS A 38 5.18 6.98 4.17
CA LYS A 38 3.84 7.34 4.65
C LYS A 38 3.37 8.74 4.23
N GLN A 39 4.28 9.63 3.89
CA GLN A 39 3.94 10.99 3.44
C GLN A 39 3.48 11.00 1.98
N SER A 40 3.82 9.95 1.22
CA SER A 40 3.54 9.83 -0.22
C SER A 40 2.14 9.32 -0.55
N TYR A 41 1.32 8.98 0.46
CA TYR A 41 -0.05 8.48 0.28
C TYR A 41 -0.99 8.95 1.41
N LYS A 42 -2.29 8.88 1.17
CA LYS A 42 -3.35 9.19 2.14
C LYS A 42 -4.05 7.91 2.61
N ILE A 43 -4.59 7.96 3.82
CA ILE A 43 -5.38 6.87 4.39
C ILE A 43 -6.82 7.34 4.50
N ASP A 44 -7.68 6.70 3.71
CA ASP A 44 -9.10 6.99 3.60
C ASP A 44 -9.88 5.78 4.17
N GLY A 45 -9.96 5.70 5.50
CA GLY A 45 -10.57 4.57 6.21
C GLY A 45 -9.73 3.29 6.07
N GLU A 46 -10.31 2.26 5.44
CA GLU A 46 -9.61 1.00 5.12
C GLU A 46 -8.81 1.07 3.81
N ASN A 47 -8.75 2.23 3.16
CA ASN A 47 -8.07 2.37 1.87
C ASN A 47 -6.79 3.18 1.98
N ILE A 48 -5.78 2.75 1.24
CA ILE A 48 -4.56 3.50 0.95
C ILE A 48 -4.74 4.14 -0.42
N ASN A 49 -4.72 5.47 -0.44
CA ASN A 49 -4.86 6.29 -1.64
C ASN A 49 -3.49 6.90 -1.98
N PHE A 50 -2.90 6.47 -3.09
CA PHE A 50 -1.59 6.91 -3.53
C PHE A 50 -1.58 8.34 -4.10
N GLY A 51 -2.75 9.00 -4.22
CA GLY A 51 -2.87 10.40 -4.62
C GLY A 51 -2.57 10.69 -6.09
N PHE A 52 -1.99 9.72 -6.83
CA PHE A 52 -1.64 9.81 -8.24
C PHE A 52 -1.98 8.49 -8.93
N ASP A 53 -2.25 8.57 -10.23
CA ASP A 53 -2.68 7.48 -11.13
C ASP A 53 -1.50 6.54 -11.49
N CYS A 54 -0.79 6.08 -10.45
CA CYS A 54 0.55 5.48 -10.52
C CYS A 54 0.56 3.95 -10.60
N LEU A 55 -0.58 3.29 -10.33
CA LEU A 55 -0.68 1.84 -10.39
C LEU A 55 -1.34 1.43 -11.70
N VAL A 56 -0.55 0.83 -12.58
CA VAL A 56 -1.02 0.30 -13.87
C VAL A 56 -1.13 -1.23 -13.81
N PRO A 57 -1.95 -1.84 -14.68
CA PRO A 57 -2.06 -3.29 -14.76
C PRO A 57 -0.68 -3.97 -14.89
N GLY A 58 -0.42 -4.94 -14.02
CA GLY A 58 0.86 -5.65 -13.94
C GLY A 58 1.82 -5.13 -12.87
N ASP A 59 1.56 -3.97 -12.26
CA ASP A 59 2.32 -3.53 -11.10
C ASP A 59 2.06 -4.43 -9.88
N LEU A 60 3.10 -4.59 -9.06
CA LEU A 60 3.04 -5.28 -7.79
C LEU A 60 3.14 -4.24 -6.68
N VAL A 61 2.17 -4.27 -5.77
CA VAL A 61 2.17 -3.48 -4.54
C VAL A 61 2.35 -4.44 -3.37
N GLN A 62 3.38 -4.22 -2.57
CA GLN A 62 3.62 -4.94 -1.32
C GLN A 62 3.56 -3.96 -0.16
N VAL A 63 2.84 -4.33 0.89
CA VAL A 63 2.71 -3.54 2.12
C VAL A 63 3.21 -4.38 3.28
N PHE A 64 4.17 -3.84 4.03
CA PHE A 64 4.71 -4.46 5.23
C PHE A 64 4.18 -3.72 6.44
N TYR A 65 3.33 -4.37 7.23
CA TYR A 65 2.78 -3.84 8.47
C TYR A 65 3.65 -4.25 9.65
N PHE A 66 4.05 -3.27 10.45
CA PHE A 66 4.77 -3.45 11.71
C PHE A 66 3.76 -3.33 12.86
N ILE A 67 3.23 -4.46 13.29
CA ILE A 67 2.23 -4.56 14.35
C ILE A 67 2.97 -4.78 15.68
N PRO A 68 2.72 -3.96 16.73
CA PRO A 68 3.34 -4.14 18.05
C PRO A 68 3.23 -5.57 18.59
#